data_AF-A0A4S0MYB6-F1
#
_entry.id   AF-A0A4S0MYB6-F1
#
_cell.length_a   1.000
_cell.length_b   1.000
_cell.length_c   1.000
_cell.angle_alpha   90.00
_cell.angle_beta   90.00
_cell.angle_gamma   90.00
#
_symmetry.space_group_name_H-M   'P 1'
#
loop_
_entity.id
_entity.type
_entity.pdbx_description
1 polymer ?
#
loop_
_entity_poly.entity_id
_entity_poly.type
_entity_poly.pdbx_seq_one_letter_code
_entity_poly.pdbx_strand_id
1 'polypeptide(L)'
;DYNCPYCRMMAPIMEQAVADDPQLKIVYKEFPILGPDSVFAAKAALAADKQGKYAAFHKALYATKTRVTEAVVLKTAAEAGLDVERMKADMRQPDIQALIDRNTELAQALRIT
;
A
#
# COMPACT_ATOMS: atom_id res chain seq x y z
N ASP A 1 4.39 4.19 3.04
CA ASP A 1 4.70 3.11 4.00
C ASP A 1 3.53 2.93 4.97
N TYR A 2 2.98 1.72 5.06
CA TYR A 2 1.82 1.41 5.92
C TYR A 2 2.10 1.42 7.43
N ASN A 3 3.37 1.37 7.85
CA ASN A 3 3.76 1.49 9.25
C ASN A 3 4.23 2.89 9.63
N CYS A 4 4.21 3.86 8.70
CA CYS A 4 4.57 5.24 9.00
C CYS A 4 3.43 5.97 9.74
N PRO A 5 3.67 6.53 10.95
CA PRO A 5 2.64 7.25 11.70
C PRO A 5 2.08 8.47 10.95
N TYR A 6 2.92 9.23 10.26
CA TYR A 6 2.50 10.38 9.46
C TYR A 6 1.67 9.97 8.24
N CYS A 7 2.05 8.90 7.53
CA CYS A 7 1.23 8.38 6.43
C CYS A 7 -0.16 7.97 6.92
N ARG A 8 -0.26 7.36 8.10
CA ARG A 8 -1.54 6.97 8.71
C ARG A 8 -2.39 8.18 9.08
N MET A 9 -1.79 9.24 9.62
CA MET A 9 -2.50 10.50 9.89
C MET A 9 -2.99 11.18 8.61
N MET A 10 -2.22 11.09 7.51
CA MET A 10 -2.56 11.69 6.23
C MET A 10 -3.63 10.91 5.45
N ALA A 11 -3.75 9.59 5.62
CA ALA A 11 -4.70 8.77 4.87
C ALA A 11 -6.16 9.33 4.86
N PRO A 12 -6.79 9.66 6.00
CA PRO A 12 -8.14 10.25 5.97
C PRO A 12 -8.18 11.65 5.34
N ILE A 13 -7.09 12.43 5.44
CA ILE A 13 -7.01 13.76 4.83
C ILE A 13 -6.96 13.65 3.30
N MET A 14 -6.22 12.68 2.77
CA MET A 14 -6.16 12.41 1.33
C MET A 14 -7.51 11.92 0.79
N GLU A 15 -8.22 11.08 1.55
CA GLU A 15 -9.58 10.67 1.18
C GLU A 15 -10.55 11.85 1.14
N GLN A 16 -10.48 12.75 2.12
CA GLN A 16 -11.31 13.96 2.16
C GLN A 16 -10.99 14.89 0.98
N ALA A 17 -9.71 15.10 0.65
CA ALA A 17 -9.32 15.95 -0.46
C ALA A 17 -9.89 15.48 -1.81
N VAL A 18 -9.96 14.16 -2.04
CA VAL A 18 -10.60 13.60 -3.25
C VAL A 18 -12.12 13.75 -3.23
N ALA A 19 -12.73 13.68 -2.04
CA ALA A 19 -14.18 13.91 -1.90
C ALA A 19 -14.56 15.37 -2.15
N ASP A 20 -13.69 16.31 -1.76
CA ASP A 20 -13.93 17.76 -1.87
C ASP A 20 -13.67 18.30 -3.30
N ASP A 21 -12.76 17.67 -4.05
CA ASP A 21 -12.43 18.07 -5.43
C ASP A 21 -12.53 16.88 -6.40
N PRO A 22 -13.64 16.77 -7.18
CA PRO A 22 -13.82 15.71 -8.17
C PRO A 22 -12.79 15.71 -9.32
N GLN A 23 -12.04 16.80 -9.51
CA GLN A 23 -10.97 16.87 -10.52
C GLN A 23 -9.62 16.38 -9.98
N LEU A 24 -9.49 16.20 -8.66
CA LEU A 24 -8.26 15.74 -8.03
C LEU A 24 -8.00 14.26 -8.33
N LYS A 25 -6.79 13.97 -8.80
CA LYS A 25 -6.29 12.60 -8.98
C LYS A 25 -5.12 12.33 -8.06
N ILE A 26 -5.26 11.31 -7.21
CA ILE A 26 -4.15 10.81 -6.39
C ILE A 26 -3.45 9.66 -7.12
N VAL A 27 -2.11 9.73 -7.17
CA VAL A 27 -1.25 8.63 -7.63
C VAL A 27 -0.42 8.15 -6.46
N TYR A 28 -0.74 6.96 -5.95
CA TYR A 28 0.01 6.36 -4.84
C TYR A 28 1.32 5.75 -5.33
N LYS A 29 2.36 5.85 -4.49
CA LYS A 29 3.68 5.25 -4.69
C LYS A 29 4.01 4.40 -3.48
N GLU A 30 4.04 3.09 -3.67
CA GLU A 30 4.50 2.17 -2.62
C GLU A 30 5.98 2.39 -2.35
N PHE A 31 6.27 2.95 -1.19
CA PHE A 31 7.61 3.28 -0.71
C PHE A 31 7.78 2.72 0.71
N PRO A 32 8.15 1.43 0.85
CA PRO A 32 8.31 0.75 2.14
C PRO A 32 9.73 0.89 2.69
N ILE A 33 9.92 1.76 3.68
CA ILE A 33 11.23 2.11 4.26
C ILE A 33 11.37 1.71 5.73
N LEU A 34 10.30 1.23 6.38
CA LEU A 34 10.27 0.92 7.81
C LEU A 34 10.44 -0.57 8.16
N GLY A 35 11.04 -1.34 7.25
CA GLY A 35 11.46 -2.72 7.48
C GLY A 35 10.60 -3.79 6.79
N PRO A 36 10.82 -5.07 7.14
CA PRO A 36 10.26 -6.22 6.39
C PRO A 36 8.74 -6.25 6.33
N ASP A 37 8.07 -5.92 7.44
CA ASP A 37 6.60 -5.82 7.49
C ASP A 37 6.06 -4.80 6.48
N SER A 38 6.72 -3.65 6.35
CA SER A 38 6.34 -2.60 5.40
C SER A 38 6.55 -3.05 3.97
N VAL A 39 7.65 -3.77 3.69
CA VAL A 39 7.89 -4.37 2.38
C VAL A 39 6.81 -5.39 2.04
N PHE A 40 6.43 -6.24 2.99
CA PHE A 40 5.35 -7.21 2.80
C PHE A 40 4.02 -6.52 2.50
N ALA A 41 3.65 -5.50 3.27
CA ALA A 41 2.42 -4.74 3.08
C ALA A 41 2.38 -4.03 1.71
N ALA A 42 3.49 -3.40 1.29
CA ALA A 42 3.61 -2.76 -0.02
C ALA A 42 3.45 -3.77 -1.17
N LYS A 43 4.11 -4.93 -1.07
CA LYS A 43 3.97 -6.01 -2.07
C LYS A 43 2.53 -6.51 -2.14
N ALA A 44 1.89 -6.72 -0.99
CA ALA A 44 0.49 -7.14 -0.92
C ALA A 44 -0.46 -6.10 -1.53
N ALA A 45 -0.21 -4.80 -1.30
CA ALA A 45 -0.98 -3.73 -1.91
C ALA A 45 -0.85 -3.74 -3.44
N LEU A 46 0.36 -3.82 -3.98
CA LEU A 46 0.56 -3.92 -5.44
C LEU A 46 -0.06 -5.20 -6.03
N ALA A 47 -0.02 -6.32 -5.30
CA ALA A 47 -0.69 -7.55 -5.71
C ALA A 47 -2.23 -7.41 -5.67
N ALA A 48 -2.78 -6.64 -4.72
CA ALA A 48 -4.21 -6.32 -4.68
C ALA A 48 -4.68 -5.54 -5.91
N ASP A 49 -3.81 -4.73 -6.51
CA ASP A 49 -4.10 -4.01 -7.74
C ASP A 49 -4.37 -4.95 -8.93
N LYS A 50 -3.66 -6.07 -9.02
CA LYS A 50 -3.91 -7.12 -10.03
C LYS A 50 -5.28 -7.81 -9.87
N GLN A 51 -5.96 -7.59 -8.75
CA GLN A 51 -7.33 -8.03 -8.49
C GLN A 51 -8.35 -6.87 -8.54
N GLY A 52 -7.93 -5.64 -8.91
CA GLY A 52 -8.79 -4.45 -8.94
C GLY A 52 -9.17 -3.93 -7.55
N LYS A 53 -8.43 -4.32 -6.50
CA LYS A 53 -8.78 -4.04 -5.09
C LYS A 53 -7.76 -3.17 -4.35
N TYR A 54 -6.83 -2.52 -5.07
CA TYR A 54 -5.80 -1.67 -4.47
C TYR A 54 -6.39 -0.63 -3.52
N ALA A 55 -7.31 0.22 -4.00
CA ALA A 55 -7.82 1.34 -3.22
C ALA A 55 -8.56 0.88 -1.94
N ALA A 56 -9.40 -0.15 -2.06
CA ALA A 56 -10.13 -0.71 -0.92
C ALA A 56 -9.17 -1.32 0.11
N PHE A 57 -8.16 -2.06 -0.35
CA PHE A 57 -7.19 -2.70 0.53
C PHE A 57 -6.23 -1.69 1.18
N HIS A 58 -5.77 -0.69 0.42
CA HIS A 58 -4.97 0.43 0.91
C HIS A 58 -5.68 1.16 2.05
N LYS A 59 -6.96 1.50 1.86
CA LYS A 59 -7.80 2.11 2.90
C LYS A 59 -7.93 1.20 4.13
N ALA A 60 -8.20 -0.09 3.91
CA ALA A 60 -8.36 -1.06 4.99
C ALA A 60 -7.08 -1.22 5.84
N LEU A 61 -5.89 -1.24 5.21
CA LEU A 61 -4.61 -1.31 5.92
C LEU A 61 -4.39 -0.07 6.80
N TYR A 62 -4.69 1.14 6.33
CA TYR A 62 -4.59 2.35 7.16
C TYR A 62 -5.65 2.43 8.26
N ALA A 63 -6.81 1.79 8.08
CA ALA A 63 -7.87 1.73 9.09
C ALA A 63 -7.58 0.76 10.26
N THR A 64 -6.55 -0.09 10.14
CA THR A 64 -6.10 -0.96 11.25
C THR A 64 -5.71 -0.13 12.47
N LYS A 65 -5.80 -0.65 13.70
CA LYS A 65 -5.35 0.08 14.91
C LYS A 65 -3.99 -0.35 15.43
N THR A 66 -3.37 -1.30 14.74
CA THR A 66 -2.13 -1.98 15.16
C THR A 66 -1.06 -1.80 14.10
N ARG A 67 0.17 -2.20 14.44
CA ARG A 67 1.25 -2.37 13.46
C ARG A 67 0.76 -3.28 12.33
N VAL A 68 1.07 -2.91 11.09
CA VAL A 68 0.73 -3.67 9.88
C VAL A 68 1.79 -4.74 9.68
N THR A 69 1.64 -5.85 10.40
CA THR A 69 2.47 -7.06 10.26
C THR A 69 1.94 -7.94 9.13
N GLU A 70 2.72 -8.93 8.69
CA GLU A 70 2.27 -9.92 7.71
C GLU A 70 0.90 -10.54 8.09
N ALA A 71 0.70 -10.94 9.35
CA ALA A 71 -0.56 -11.51 9.81
C ALA A 71 -1.74 -10.53 9.68
N VAL A 72 -1.53 -9.25 9.98
CA VAL A 72 -2.54 -8.21 9.81
C VAL A 72 -2.85 -7.99 8.33
N VAL A 73 -1.83 -7.92 7.48
CA VAL A 73 -1.99 -7.77 6.02
C VAL A 73 -2.85 -8.89 5.45
N LEU A 74 -2.54 -10.15 5.78
CA LEU A 74 -3.28 -11.31 5.30
C LEU A 74 -4.73 -11.34 5.80
N LYS A 75 -4.95 -11.02 7.07
CA LYS A 75 -6.30 -10.90 7.65
C LYS A 75 -7.11 -9.81 6.95
N THR A 76 -6.54 -8.60 6.83
CA THR A 76 -7.21 -7.47 6.18
C THR A 76 -7.48 -7.74 4.70
N ALA A 77 -6.61 -8.49 4.01
CA ALA A 77 -6.82 -8.88 2.62
C ALA A 77 -8.05 -9.80 2.48
N ALA A 78 -8.17 -10.80 3.37
CA ALA A 78 -9.32 -11.68 3.41
C ALA A 78 -10.62 -10.93 3.70
N GLU A 79 -10.60 -10.00 4.68
CA GLU A 79 -11.76 -9.16 5.02
C GLU A 79 -12.16 -8.20 3.89
N ALA A 80 -11.20 -7.73 3.09
CA ALA A 80 -11.43 -6.95 1.87
C ALA A 80 -11.83 -7.83 0.65
N GLY A 81 -12.00 -9.14 0.86
CA GLY A 81 -12.45 -10.11 -0.14
C GLY A 81 -11.41 -10.43 -1.21
N LEU A 82 -10.12 -10.22 -0.95
CA LEU A 82 -9.07 -10.66 -1.87
C LEU A 82 -8.95 -12.19 -1.88
N ASP A 83 -8.58 -12.74 -3.03
CA ASP A 83 -7.99 -14.06 -3.07
C ASP A 83 -6.57 -13.96 -2.52
N VAL A 84 -6.41 -14.36 -1.26
CA VAL A 84 -5.16 -14.26 -0.51
C VAL A 84 -4.08 -15.17 -1.10
N GLU A 85 -4.43 -16.34 -1.61
CA GLU A 85 -3.45 -17.27 -2.18
C GLU A 85 -2.94 -16.75 -3.53
N ARG A 86 -3.84 -16.23 -4.37
CA ARG A 86 -3.44 -15.49 -5.57
C ARG A 86 -2.58 -14.27 -5.22
N MET A 87 -2.95 -13.48 -4.22
CA MET A 87 -2.18 -12.31 -3.78
C MET A 87 -0.75 -12.72 -3.39
N LYS A 88 -0.58 -13.77 -2.58
CA LYS A 88 0.76 -14.29 -2.21
C LYS A 88 1.56 -14.74 -3.42
N ALA A 89 0.93 -15.35 -4.42
CA ALA A 89 1.60 -15.73 -5.67
C ALA A 89 2.03 -14.51 -6.48
N ASP A 90 1.15 -13.51 -6.59
CA ASP A 90 1.38 -12.26 -7.30
C ASP A 90 2.50 -11.43 -6.64
N MET A 91 2.59 -11.43 -5.30
CA MET A 91 3.66 -10.76 -4.54
C MET A 91 5.08 -11.26 -4.87
N ARG A 92 5.20 -12.48 -5.42
CA ARG A 92 6.49 -13.07 -5.81
C ARG A 92 6.89 -12.72 -7.25
N GLN A 93 6.01 -12.06 -8.00
CA GLN A 93 6.32 -11.69 -9.37
C GLN A 93 7.39 -10.59 -9.41
N PRO A 94 8.35 -10.66 -10.35
CA PRO A 94 9.48 -9.73 -10.39
C PRO A 94 9.06 -8.28 -10.66
N ASP A 95 7.92 -8.07 -11.32
CA ASP A 95 7.38 -6.74 -11.60
C ASP A 95 6.95 -5.99 -10.33
N ILE A 96 6.52 -6.70 -9.29
CA ILE A 96 6.19 -6.10 -7.98
C ILE A 96 7.42 -5.50 -7.33
N GLN A 97 8.53 -6.24 -7.31
CA GLN A 97 9.79 -5.72 -6.77
C GLN A 97 10.29 -4.54 -7.62
N ALA A 98 10.26 -4.66 -8.95
CA ALA A 98 10.66 -3.58 -9.85
C ALA A 98 9.83 -2.29 -9.68
N LEU A 99 8.55 -2.38 -9.30
CA LEU A 99 7.74 -1.20 -8.95
C LEU A 99 8.23 -0.50 -7.69
N ILE A 100 8.59 -1.25 -6.64
CA ILE A 100 9.13 -0.69 -5.39
C ILE A 100 10.50 -0.05 -5.65
N ASP A 101 11.36 -0.70 -6.43
CA ASP A 101 12.68 -0.20 -6.76
C ASP A 101 12.59 1.12 -7.54
N ARG A 102 11.73 1.19 -8.57
CA ARG A 102 11.46 2.44 -9.30
C ARG A 102 10.92 3.57 -8.43
N ASN A 103 10.06 3.26 -7.46
CA ASN A 103 9.57 4.27 -6.52
C ASN A 103 10.68 4.78 -5.59
N THR A 104 11.62 3.91 -5.22
CA THR A 104 12.79 4.27 -4.42
C THR A 104 13.74 5.18 -5.20
N GLU A 105 14.03 4.86 -6.46
CA GLU A 105 14.81 5.71 -7.36
C GLU A 105 14.15 7.08 -7.56
N LEU A 106 12.83 7.11 -7.75
CA LEU A 106 12.08 8.36 -7.86
C LEU A 106 12.17 9.19 -6.59
N ALA A 107 12.02 8.57 -5.41
CA ALA A 107 12.15 9.26 -4.13
C ALA A 107 13.54 9.89 -3.98
N GLN A 108 14.60 9.17 -4.34
CA GLN A 108 15.98 9.68 -4.33
C GLN A 108 16.15 10.88 -5.27
N ALA A 109 15.64 10.78 -6.52
CA ALA A 109 15.70 11.86 -7.49
C ALA A 109 14.98 13.13 -7.00
N LEU A 110 13.87 12.95 -6.27
CA LEU A 110 13.08 14.03 -5.67
C LEU A 110 13.57 14.47 -4.27
N ARG A 111 14.63 13.84 -3.74
CA ARG A 111 15.19 14.09 -2.39
C ARG A 111 14.17 13.87 -1.26
N ILE A 112 13.31 12.87 -1.42
CA ILE A 112 12.42 12.37 -0.36
C ILE A 112 13.21 11.34 0.46
N THR A 113 13.38 11.61 1.75
CA THR A 113 14.15 10.81 2.70
C THR A 113 13.28 10.20 3.78
#